data_AF-A0A4Q3US72-F1
#
_entry.id   AF-A0A4Q3US72-F1
#
_cell.length_a   1.000
_cell.length_b   1.000
_cell.length_c   1.000
_cell.angle_alpha   90.00
_cell.angle_beta   90.00
_cell.angle_gamma   90.00
#
_symmetry.space_group_name_H-M   'P 1'
#
loop_
_entity.id
_entity.type
_entity.pdbx_description
1 polymer ?
#
loop_
_entity_poly.entity_id
_entity_poly.type
_entity_poly.pdbx_seq_one_letter_code
_entity_poly.pdbx_strand_id
1 'polypeptide(L)' 'MQIKTMAEYMAEGTQPEVLFWVGCAGSFDQRAQRITKAFATILDKVGVQFAIMGKEEMCTGDPARRSGNE' A
#
# COMPACT_ATOMS: atom_id res chain seq x y z
N MET A 1 12.47 0.95 7.91
CA MET A 1 11.79 -0.20 7.29
C MET A 1 11.82 0.02 5.79
N GLN A 2 12.38 -0.92 5.04
CA GLN A 2 12.42 -0.86 3.57
C GLN A 2 11.43 -1.91 3.07
N ILE A 3 10.28 -1.45 2.57
CA ILE A 3 9.22 -2.32 2.05
C ILE A 3 9.48 -2.52 0.56
N LYS A 4 9.51 -3.77 0.12
CA LYS A 4 9.64 -4.10 -1.31
C LYS A 4 8.35 -3.77 -2.05
N THR A 5 8.50 -3.31 -3.27
CA THR A 5 7.43 -3.13 -4.24
C THR A 5 7.13 -4.43 -4.95
N MET A 6 5.94 -4.54 -5.55
CA MET A 6 5.59 -5.71 -6.36
C MET A 6 6.57 -5.90 -7.54
N ALA A 7 7.05 -4.80 -8.13
CA ALA A 7 8.05 -4.83 -9.19
C ALA A 7 9.39 -5.44 -8.73
N GLU A 8 9.85 -5.14 -7.51
CA GLU A 8 11.07 -5.73 -6.95
C GLU A 8 10.91 -7.24 -6.72
N TYR A 9 9.76 -7.69 -6.20
CA TYR A 9 9.46 -9.13 -6.08
C TYR A 9 9.50 -9.82 -7.45
N MET A 10 8.86 -9.23 -8.46
CA MET A 10 8.88 -9.77 -9.84
C MET A 10 10.28 -9.84 -10.43
N ALA A 11 11.11 -8.81 -10.22
CA ALA A 11 12.49 -8.77 -10.71
C ALA A 11 13.37 -9.85 -10.05
N GLU A 12 13.09 -10.18 -8.79
CA GLU A 12 13.76 -11.27 -8.06
C GLU A 12 13.18 -12.66 -8.39
N GLY A 13 12.10 -12.75 -9.18
CA GLY A 13 11.41 -14.02 -9.46
C GLY A 13 10.69 -14.61 -8.24
N THR A 14 10.41 -13.79 -7.23
CA THR A 14 9.70 -14.17 -6.00
C THR A 14 8.34 -13.50 -5.93
N GLN A 15 7.49 -13.92 -4.98
CA GLN A 15 6.17 -13.33 -4.79
C GLN A 15 5.93 -13.04 -3.30
N PRO A 16 5.30 -11.90 -2.97
CA PRO A 16 4.85 -11.65 -1.61
C PRO A 16 3.67 -12.58 -1.28
N GLU A 17 3.43 -12.78 0.02
CA GLU A 17 2.20 -13.43 0.51
C GLU A 17 0.99 -12.50 0.36
N VAL A 18 1.21 -11.19 0.57
CA VAL A 18 0.16 -10.17 0.55
C VAL A 18 0.59 -8.96 -0.27
N LEU A 19 -0.30 -8.46 -1.12
CA LEU A 19 -0.19 -7.12 -1.67
C LEU A 19 -0.96 -6.16 -0.77
N PHE A 20 -0.24 -5.27 -0.07
CA PHE A 20 -0.85 -4.19 0.69
C PHE A 20 -1.12 -3.01 -0.25
N TRP A 21 -2.37 -2.91 -0.71
CA TRP A 21 -2.83 -1.77 -1.51
C TRP A 21 -3.05 -0.55 -0.58
N VAL A 22 -2.23 0.48 -0.74
CA VAL A 22 -2.16 1.64 0.17
C VAL A 22 -3.30 2.63 -0.10
N GLY A 23 -3.64 2.78 -1.36
CA GLY A 23 -4.62 3.71 -1.87
C GLY A 23 -4.20 5.18 -1.83
N CYS A 24 -5.00 6.00 -2.50
CA CYS A 24 -4.82 7.45 -2.57
C CYS A 24 -4.90 8.11 -1.18
N ALA A 25 -5.82 7.69 -0.30
CA ALA A 25 -5.88 8.24 1.05
C ALA A 25 -4.59 7.95 1.84
N GLY A 26 -4.18 6.68 1.93
CA GLY A 26 -2.96 6.27 2.62
C GLY A 26 -1.68 6.88 2.04
N SER A 27 -1.71 7.28 0.76
CA SER A 27 -0.59 7.89 0.05
C SER A 27 -0.52 9.42 0.17
N PHE A 28 -1.65 10.13 0.22
CA PHE A 28 -1.69 11.60 0.15
C PHE A 28 -2.17 12.29 1.43
N ASP A 29 -3.09 11.69 2.19
CA ASP A 29 -3.61 12.30 3.41
C ASP A 29 -2.65 12.05 4.60
N GLN A 30 -2.26 13.13 5.29
CA GLN A 30 -1.25 13.04 6.36
C GLN A 30 -1.70 12.16 7.54
N ARG A 31 -3.00 12.14 7.87
CA ARG A 31 -3.53 11.32 8.95
C ARG A 31 -3.53 9.85 8.54
N ALA A 32 -4.01 9.55 7.33
CA ALA A 32 -4.01 8.21 6.78
C ALA A 32 -2.59 7.65 6.59
N GLN A 33 -1.63 8.45 6.14
CA GLN A 33 -0.22 8.05 6.05
C GLN A 33 0.35 7.53 7.37
N ARG A 34 -0.03 8.13 8.51
CA ARG A 34 0.41 7.66 9.84
C ARG A 34 -0.14 6.26 10.14
N ILE A 35 -1.40 6.02 9.80
CA ILE A 35 -2.07 4.72 9.96
C ILE A 35 -1.42 3.69 9.03
N THR A 36 -1.22 4.01 7.76
CA THR A 36 -0.55 3.14 6.78
C THR A 36 0.85 2.74 7.25
N LYS A 37 1.66 3.69 7.74
CA LYS A 37 3.00 3.41 8.26
C LYS A 37 2.96 2.52 9.50
N ALA A 38 2.03 2.76 10.42
CA ALA A 38 1.85 1.93 11.60
C ALA A 38 1.47 0.49 11.21
N PHE A 39 0.53 0.32 10.28
CA PHE A 39 0.12 -0.99 9.81
C PHE A 39 1.26 -1.74 9.12
N ALA A 40 1.97 -1.08 8.21
CA ALA A 40 3.13 -1.68 7.54
C ALA A 40 4.25 -2.05 8.54
N THR A 41 4.43 -1.27 9.60
CA THR A 41 5.37 -1.60 10.68
C THR A 41 4.95 -2.85 11.44
N ILE A 42 3.65 -3.04 11.70
CA ILE A 42 3.13 -4.25 12.33
C ILE A 42 3.41 -5.46 11.44
N LEU A 43 3.09 -5.38 10.14
CA LEU A 43 3.32 -6.46 9.19
C LEU A 43 4.78 -6.91 9.13
N ASP A 44 5.70 -5.94 9.05
CA ASP A 44 7.15 -6.18 9.09
C ASP A 44 7.59 -6.84 10.40
N LYS A 45 7.05 -6.39 11.54
CA LYS A 45 7.38 -6.94 12.86
C LYS A 45 6.89 -8.36 13.09
N VAL A 46 5.76 -8.74 12.49
CA VAL A 46 5.23 -10.11 12.58
C VAL A 46 5.76 -11.03 11.48
N GLY A 47 6.64 -10.52 10.60
CA GLY A 47 7.28 -11.31 9.56
C GLY A 47 6.40 -11.65 8.35
N VAL A 48 5.31 -10.90 8.14
CA VAL A 48 4.48 -11.07 6.94
C VAL A 48 5.29 -10.59 5.73
N GLN A 49 5.37 -11.43 4.70
CA GLN A 49 6.01 -11.05 3.44
C GLN A 49 5.00 -10.28 2.59
N PHE A 50 5.04 -8.95 2.66
CA PHE A 50 4.13 -8.10 1.89
C PHE A 50 4.86 -7.16 0.94
N ALA A 51 4.17 -6.82 -0.15
CA ALA A 51 4.58 -5.79 -1.09
C ALA A 51 3.61 -4.62 -1.11
N ILE A 52 4.05 -3.51 -1.67
CA ILE A 52 3.19 -2.38 -2.10
C ILE A 52 3.32 -2.16 -3.61
N MET A 53 2.34 -1.52 -4.24
CA MET A 53 2.43 -1.18 -5.68
C MET A 53 3.41 -0.02 -5.96
N GLY A 54 3.76 0.78 -4.95
CA GLY A 54 4.65 1.93 -5.13
C GLY A 54 4.04 2.97 -6.08
N LYS A 55 4.79 3.39 -7.09
CA LYS A 55 4.33 4.40 -8.08
C LYS A 55 3.30 3.85 -9.08
N GLU A 56 3.14 2.54 -9.16
CA GLU A 56 2.21 1.88 -10.08
C GLU A 56 0.79 1.76 -9.50
N GLU A 57 0.60 2.20 -8.25
CA GLU A 57 -0.72 2.17 -7.62
C GLU A 57 -1.64 3.26 -8.19
N MET A 58 -2.80 2.86 -8.69
CA MET A 58 -3.88 3.78 -9.05
C MET A 58 -4.95 3.82 -7.96
N CYS A 59 -5.51 5.01 -7.71
CA CYS A 59 -6.62 5.22 -6.78
C CYS A 59 -7.87 4.44 -7.24
N THR A 60 -8.66 3.93 -6.28
CA THR A 60 -9.93 3.23 -6.54
C THR A 60 -11.05 4.15 -7.02
N GLY A 61 -10.84 5.47 -6.98
CA GLY A 61 -11.86 6.47 -7.36
C GLY A 61 -12.90 6.76 -6.28
N ASP A 62 -12.78 6.17 -5.08
CA ASP A 62 -13.70 6.39 -3.95
C ASP A 62 -13.93 7.89 -3.62
N PRO A 63 -12.89 8.76 -3.54
CA PRO A 63 -13.11 10.18 -3.28
C PRO A 63 -13.94 10.89 -4.36
N ALA A 64 -13.73 10.53 -5.63
CA ALA A 64 -14.47 11.10 -6.74
C ALA A 64 -15.94 10.66 -6.72
N ARG A 65 -16.20 9.37 -6.44
CA ARG A 65 -17.54 8.82 -6.26
C ARG A 65 -18.30 9.53 -5.14
N ARG A 66 -17.68 9.70 -3.96
CA ARG A 66 -18.32 10.31 -2.78
C ARG A 66 -18.59 11.80 -2.94
N SER A 67 -17.75 12.50 -3.71
CA SER A 67 -17.95 13.93 -4.03
C SER A 67 -19.19 14.17 -4.90
N GLY A 68 -19.68 13.13 -5.59
CA GLY A 68 -20.78 13.21 -6.55
C GLY A 68 -22.19 13.00 -6.00
N ASN A 69 -22.37 12.78 -4.68
CA ASN A 69 -23.65 12.50 -3.99
C ASN A 69 -24.07 11.00 -3.96
N GLU A 70 -23.21 10.13 -3.40
CA GLU A 70 -23.33 8.63 -3.29
C GLU A 70 -24.61 7.96 -3.83
#